data_AF-A0A542JFJ0-F1
#
_entry.id   AF-A0A542JFJ0-F1
#
_cell.length_a   1.000
_cell.length_b   1.000
_cell.length_c   1.000
_cell.angle_alpha   90.00
_cell.angle_beta   90.00
_cell.angle_gamma   90.00
#
_symmetry.space_group_name_H-M   'P 1'
#
loop_
_entity.id
_entity.type
_entity.pdbx_description
1 polymer ?
#
loop_
_entity_poly.entity_id
_entity_poly.type
_entity_poly.pdbx_seq_one_letter_code
_entity_poly.pdbx_strand_id
1 'polypeptide(L)'
;MSVLDLPPRTGASAGASVTDPVMDERTRSRIGHGLIACGLALVPWLVVLAAGVLVDTARESLTWVGLDGLEAVGLVATGLLVLWRDPRRVLAASATAALLLADAWFDTTTATSGTDLMAALAMAAAAELPLAALCVFLTIRGLPRAPRPLGGPRRSR
;
A
#
# COMPACT_ATOMS: atom_id res chain seq x y z
N MET A 1 15.39 -22.60 65.77
CA MET A 1 14.03 -22.10 65.51
C MET A 1 13.96 -21.70 64.05
N SER A 2 13.52 -22.63 63.19
CA SER A 2 13.22 -22.39 61.77
C SER A 2 11.99 -21.52 61.65
N VAL A 3 12.05 -20.45 60.86
CA VAL A 3 10.86 -19.87 60.22
C VAL A 3 11.26 -19.23 58.88
N LEU A 4 10.78 -19.88 57.81
CA LEU A 4 10.37 -19.36 56.49
C LEU A 4 11.43 -18.77 55.55
N ASP A 5 11.95 -19.71 54.77
CA ASP A 5 12.21 -19.57 53.34
C ASP A 5 10.96 -19.04 52.61
N LEU A 6 11.10 -17.91 51.90
CA LEU A 6 10.08 -17.41 50.96
C LEU A 6 10.81 -16.91 49.71
N PRO A 7 10.62 -17.52 48.54
CA PRO A 7 11.27 -17.04 47.33
C PRO A 7 10.70 -15.67 46.93
N PRO A 8 11.52 -14.72 46.45
CA PRO A 8 11.00 -13.52 45.82
C PRO A 8 10.20 -13.92 44.59
N ARG A 9 8.92 -13.54 44.62
CA ARG A 9 7.92 -13.74 43.57
C ARG A 9 8.47 -13.30 42.22
N THR A 10 8.40 -14.23 41.27
CA THR A 10 8.34 -13.95 39.83
C THR A 10 7.17 -13.01 39.55
N GLY A 11 7.45 -11.70 39.67
CA GLY A 11 6.62 -10.66 39.11
C GLY A 11 6.87 -10.63 37.62
N ALA A 12 6.06 -11.41 36.90
CA ALA A 12 5.84 -11.23 35.48
C ALA A 12 5.42 -9.78 35.23
N SER A 13 6.39 -8.92 34.93
CA SER A 13 6.18 -7.88 33.94
C SER A 13 6.78 -8.43 32.65
N ALA A 14 6.02 -9.34 32.05
CA ALA A 14 5.87 -9.30 30.60
C ALA A 14 5.34 -7.89 30.30
N GLY A 15 6.26 -6.91 30.27
CA GLY A 15 6.11 -5.77 29.42
C GLY A 15 5.99 -6.39 28.05
N ALA A 16 4.74 -6.65 27.67
CA ALA A 16 4.37 -6.69 26.27
C ALA A 16 4.98 -5.41 25.74
N SER A 17 6.17 -5.56 25.15
CA SER A 17 6.72 -4.61 24.22
C SER A 17 5.53 -4.31 23.35
N VAL A 18 4.96 -3.11 23.53
CA VAL A 18 4.10 -2.50 22.54
C VAL A 18 5.05 -2.41 21.36
N THR A 19 5.07 -3.51 20.61
CA THR A 19 5.63 -3.62 19.30
C THR A 19 4.70 -2.70 18.54
N ASP A 20 5.02 -1.41 18.56
CA ASP A 20 4.85 -0.64 17.35
C ASP A 20 5.44 -1.55 16.27
N PRO A 21 4.63 -2.15 15.38
CA PRO A 21 5.18 -3.09 14.44
C PRO A 21 5.86 -2.21 13.39
N VAL A 22 7.09 -1.79 13.70
CA VAL A 22 8.07 -1.41 12.71
C VAL A 22 8.10 -2.62 11.79
N MET A 23 7.58 -2.44 10.58
CA MET A 23 7.52 -3.51 9.60
C MET A 23 8.87 -4.21 9.54
N ASP A 24 8.85 -5.53 9.72
CA ASP A 24 10.06 -6.36 9.65
C ASP A 24 10.83 -6.06 8.35
N GLU A 25 12.16 -6.09 8.43
CA GLU A 25 13.05 -5.72 7.33
C GLU A 25 12.77 -6.57 6.09
N ARG A 26 12.55 -7.87 6.29
CA ARG A 26 12.25 -8.82 5.22
C ARG A 26 10.91 -8.54 4.59
N THR A 27 9.89 -8.25 5.39
CA THR A 27 8.55 -7.89 4.89
C THR A 27 8.58 -6.60 4.09
N ARG A 28 9.30 -5.58 4.56
CA ARG A 28 9.46 -4.31 3.82
C ARG A 28 10.17 -4.51 2.49
N SER A 29 11.26 -5.27 2.49
CA SER A 29 11.99 -5.59 1.27
C SER A 29 11.11 -6.35 0.27
N ARG A 30 10.34 -7.34 0.73
CA ARG A 30 9.38 -8.07 -0.11
C ARG A 30 8.30 -7.15 -0.70
N ILE A 31 7.71 -6.26 0.11
CA ILE A 31 6.70 -5.31 -0.36
C ILE A 31 7.30 -4.36 -1.39
N GLY A 32 8.47 -3.78 -1.11
CA GLY A 32 9.14 -2.84 -2.03
C GLY A 32 9.45 -3.48 -3.38
N HIS A 33 10.06 -4.67 -3.39
CA HIS A 33 10.32 -5.41 -4.63
C HIS A 33 9.03 -5.87 -5.32
N GLY A 34 8.00 -6.26 -4.56
CA GLY A 34 6.70 -6.65 -5.09
C GLY A 34 6.04 -5.51 -5.85
N LEU A 35 6.01 -4.30 -5.27
CA LEU A 35 5.46 -3.10 -5.92
C LEU A 35 6.24 -2.74 -7.19
N ILE A 36 7.57 -2.80 -7.15
CA ILE A 36 8.41 -2.57 -8.34
C ILE A 36 8.10 -3.62 -9.42
N ALA A 37 8.02 -4.89 -9.04
CA ALA A 37 7.71 -5.96 -9.97
C ALA A 37 6.32 -5.78 -10.61
N CYS A 38 5.30 -5.42 -9.82
CA CYS A 38 3.96 -5.12 -10.33
C CYS A 38 3.99 -3.94 -11.31
N GLY A 39 4.65 -2.82 -10.96
CA GLY A 39 4.74 -1.67 -11.86
C GLY A 39 5.51 -1.98 -13.16
N LEU A 40 6.55 -2.81 -13.10
CA LEU A 40 7.27 -3.27 -14.30
C LEU A 40 6.45 -4.28 -15.12
N ALA A 41 5.63 -5.10 -14.48
CA ALA A 41 4.75 -6.05 -15.14
C ALA A 41 3.62 -5.36 -15.94
N LEU A 42 3.31 -4.10 -15.67
CA LEU A 42 2.38 -3.28 -16.48
C LEU A 42 3.01 -2.82 -17.81
N VAL A 43 4.34 -2.78 -17.94
CA VAL A 43 5.01 -2.25 -19.15
C VAL A 43 4.62 -3.03 -20.42
N PRO A 44 4.58 -4.37 -20.44
CA PRO A 44 4.06 -5.11 -21.59
C PRO A 44 2.63 -4.72 -21.98
N TRP A 45 1.76 -4.47 -20.99
CA TRP A 45 0.38 -4.07 -21.24
C TRP A 45 0.29 -2.67 -21.88
N LEU A 46 1.09 -1.72 -21.40
CA LEU A 46 1.21 -0.39 -22.00
C LEU A 46 1.60 -0.45 -23.48
N VAL A 47 2.47 -1.39 -23.86
CA VAL A 47 2.87 -1.57 -25.26
C VAL A 47 1.69 -2.07 -26.11
N VAL A 48 0.87 -2.98 -25.58
CA VAL A 48 -0.35 -3.47 -26.27
C VAL A 48 -1.36 -2.34 -26.47
N LEU A 49 -1.60 -1.54 -25.42
CA LEU A 49 -2.50 -0.39 -25.50
C LEU A 49 -1.98 0.68 -26.47
N ALA A 50 -0.69 1.01 -26.40
CA ALA A 50 -0.06 2.01 -27.28
C ALA A 50 -0.06 1.58 -28.76
N ALA A 51 -0.04 0.26 -29.02
CA ALA A 51 -0.20 -0.29 -30.36
C ALA A 51 -1.64 -0.16 -30.89
N GLY A 52 -2.61 0.27 -30.07
CA GLY A 52 -4.00 0.48 -30.46
C GLY A 52 -4.75 -0.83 -30.76
N VAL A 53 -4.29 -1.96 -30.23
CA VAL A 53 -4.84 -3.28 -30.57
C VAL A 53 -6.22 -3.50 -29.94
N LEU A 54 -6.50 -2.84 -28.81
CA LEU A 54 -7.66 -3.11 -27.96
C LEU A 54 -8.70 -1.99 -27.94
N VAL A 55 -8.45 -0.87 -28.62
CA VAL A 55 -9.29 0.34 -28.55
C VAL A 55 -9.46 0.98 -29.92
N ASP A 56 -10.64 1.56 -30.15
CA ASP A 56 -11.07 1.98 -31.49
C ASP A 56 -10.39 3.27 -31.97
N THR A 57 -9.85 4.08 -31.06
CA THR A 57 -9.23 5.37 -31.40
C THR A 57 -7.88 5.59 -30.74
N ALA A 58 -7.00 6.33 -31.43
CA ALA A 58 -5.69 6.71 -30.90
C ALA A 58 -5.79 7.59 -29.63
N ARG A 59 -6.85 8.40 -29.51
CA ARG A 59 -7.08 9.23 -28.33
C ARG A 59 -7.45 8.40 -27.11
N GLU A 60 -8.27 7.37 -27.32
CA GLU A 60 -8.64 6.43 -26.28
C GLU A 60 -7.43 5.61 -25.82
N SER A 61 -6.66 5.06 -26.76
CA SER A 61 -5.36 4.42 -26.47
C SER A 61 -4.45 5.30 -25.61
N LEU A 62 -4.27 6.56 -26.00
CA LEU A 62 -3.44 7.50 -25.22
C LEU A 62 -3.98 7.74 -23.81
N THR A 63 -5.30 7.71 -23.62
CA THR A 63 -5.95 7.92 -22.32
C THR A 63 -5.61 6.76 -21.37
N TRP A 64 -5.77 5.52 -21.84
CA TRP A 64 -5.46 4.32 -21.06
C TRP A 64 -3.96 4.17 -20.83
N VAL A 65 -3.12 4.37 -21.85
CA VAL A 65 -1.64 4.39 -21.69
C VAL A 65 -1.21 5.43 -20.66
N GLY A 66 -1.87 6.59 -20.63
CA GLY A 66 -1.60 7.64 -19.67
C GLY A 66 -1.95 7.24 -18.24
N LEU A 67 -3.12 6.63 -18.02
CA LEU A 67 -3.57 6.18 -16.72
C LEU A 67 -2.68 5.05 -16.18
N ASP A 68 -2.60 3.93 -16.88
CA ASP A 68 -1.77 2.77 -16.55
C ASP A 68 -0.28 3.14 -16.40
N GLY A 69 0.18 4.10 -17.21
CA GLY A 69 1.55 4.61 -17.15
C GLY A 69 1.82 5.34 -15.83
N LEU A 70 0.88 6.16 -15.37
CA LEU A 70 0.98 6.82 -14.07
C LEU A 70 0.92 5.80 -12.91
N GLU A 71 0.14 4.73 -13.06
CA GLU A 71 0.10 3.64 -12.07
C GLU A 71 1.42 2.89 -11.98
N ALA A 72 1.98 2.49 -13.12
CA ALA A 72 3.27 1.82 -13.18
C ALA A 72 4.36 2.66 -12.52
N VAL A 73 4.40 3.96 -12.84
CA VAL A 73 5.32 4.91 -12.20
C VAL A 73 5.04 5.03 -10.70
N GLY A 74 3.78 5.13 -10.28
CA GLY A 74 3.37 5.20 -8.89
C GLY A 74 3.80 3.98 -8.07
N LEU A 75 3.59 2.78 -8.60
CA LEU A 75 3.98 1.51 -7.98
C LEU A 75 5.51 1.40 -7.85
N VAL A 76 6.26 1.68 -8.92
CA VAL A 76 7.73 1.66 -8.90
C VAL A 76 8.26 2.71 -7.91
N ALA A 77 7.76 3.94 -7.97
CA ALA A 77 8.18 5.01 -7.07
C ALA A 77 7.87 4.67 -5.60
N THR A 78 6.68 4.14 -5.32
CA THR A 78 6.29 3.71 -3.98
C THR A 78 7.18 2.57 -3.49
N GLY A 79 7.46 1.58 -4.33
CA GLY A 79 8.36 0.47 -4.00
C GLY A 79 9.79 0.93 -3.70
N LEU A 80 10.36 1.83 -4.51
CA LEU A 80 11.67 2.42 -4.28
C LEU A 80 11.72 3.21 -2.97
N LEU A 81 10.72 4.06 -2.70
CA LEU A 81 10.64 4.84 -1.46
C LEU A 81 10.48 3.95 -0.22
N VAL A 82 9.77 2.82 -0.35
CA VAL A 82 9.66 1.79 0.70
C VAL A 82 11.02 1.14 0.98
N LEU A 83 11.79 0.81 -0.06
CA LEU A 83 13.14 0.23 0.07
C LEU A 83 14.13 1.23 0.67
N TRP A 84 14.06 2.51 0.29
CA TRP A 84 14.92 3.58 0.81
C TRP A 84 14.49 4.10 2.19
N ARG A 85 13.36 3.61 2.72
CA ARG A 85 12.76 4.07 3.98
C ARG A 85 12.41 5.56 3.98
N ASP A 86 12.16 6.13 2.81
CA ASP A 86 11.88 7.54 2.66
C ASP A 86 10.47 7.87 3.23
N PRO A 87 10.32 8.92 4.06
CA PRO A 87 9.01 9.37 4.54
C PRO A 87 8.05 9.79 3.41
N ARG A 88 8.56 10.21 2.25
CA ARG A 88 7.75 10.58 1.07
C ARG A 88 6.94 9.41 0.51
N ARG A 89 7.24 8.16 0.90
CA ARG A 89 6.44 6.98 0.53
C ARG A 89 4.95 7.15 0.85
N VAL A 90 4.60 7.95 1.87
CA VAL A 90 3.20 8.21 2.24
C VAL A 90 2.46 8.92 1.12
N LEU A 91 3.07 9.95 0.52
CA LEU A 91 2.48 10.70 -0.58
C LEU A 91 2.38 9.83 -1.83
N ALA A 92 3.47 9.15 -2.19
CA ALA A 92 3.51 8.27 -3.35
C ALA A 92 2.49 7.14 -3.24
N ALA A 93 2.41 6.47 -2.08
CA ALA A 93 1.44 5.41 -1.83
C ALA A 93 0.00 5.95 -1.86
N SER A 94 -0.29 7.12 -1.28
CA SER A 94 -1.63 7.71 -1.35
C SER A 94 -2.06 8.07 -2.78
N ALA A 95 -1.14 8.61 -3.59
CA ALA A 95 -1.41 8.93 -4.98
C ALA A 95 -1.62 7.66 -5.81
N THR A 96 -0.77 6.66 -5.62
CA THR A 96 -0.88 5.35 -6.32
C THR A 96 -2.18 4.64 -5.95
N ALA A 97 -2.59 4.68 -4.68
CA ALA A 97 -3.89 4.13 -4.26
C ALA A 97 -5.06 4.84 -4.94
N ALA A 98 -5.02 6.16 -5.07
CA ALA A 98 -6.07 6.92 -5.74
C ALA A 98 -6.14 6.60 -7.24
N LEU A 99 -4.99 6.40 -7.91
CA LEU A 99 -4.92 5.99 -9.31
C LEU A 99 -5.55 4.60 -9.51
N LEU A 100 -5.13 3.59 -8.73
CA LEU A 100 -5.66 2.21 -8.80
C LEU A 100 -7.18 2.14 -8.55
N LEU A 101 -7.71 3.01 -7.68
CA LEU A 101 -9.16 3.10 -7.47
C LEU A 101 -9.87 3.78 -8.64
N ALA A 102 -9.24 4.77 -9.26
CA ALA A 102 -9.79 5.44 -10.44
C ALA A 102 -9.79 4.49 -11.65
N ASP A 103 -8.72 3.71 -11.83
CA ASP A 103 -8.58 2.69 -12.87
C ASP A 103 -9.67 1.62 -12.78
N ALA A 104 -9.81 0.99 -11.61
CA ALA A 104 -10.89 0.04 -11.33
C ALA A 104 -12.29 0.61 -11.63
N TRP A 105 -12.50 1.88 -11.31
CA TRP A 105 -13.75 2.58 -11.62
C TRP A 105 -13.92 2.79 -13.13
N PHE A 106 -12.88 3.22 -13.84
CA PHE A 106 -12.93 3.41 -15.29
C PHE A 106 -13.18 2.08 -16.00
N ASP A 107 -12.38 1.05 -15.74
CA ASP A 107 -12.51 -0.29 -16.34
C ASP A 107 -13.93 -0.87 -16.20
N THR A 108 -14.55 -0.69 -15.03
CA THR A 108 -15.91 -1.17 -14.80
C THR A 108 -17.00 -0.31 -15.45
N THR A 109 -16.77 0.99 -15.63
CA THR A 109 -17.75 1.91 -16.23
C THR A 109 -17.66 2.03 -17.75
N THR A 110 -16.50 1.71 -18.34
CA THR A 110 -16.29 1.71 -19.80
C THR A 110 -16.48 0.33 -20.44
N ALA A 111 -16.69 -0.72 -19.65
CA ALA A 111 -16.95 -2.06 -20.16
C ALA A 111 -18.22 -2.10 -21.06
N THR A 112 -18.00 -2.38 -22.34
CA THR A 112 -19.06 -2.36 -23.38
C THR A 112 -19.80 -3.69 -23.55
N SER A 113 -19.25 -4.79 -23.07
CA SER A 113 -19.88 -6.12 -23.12
C SER A 113 -19.89 -6.81 -21.75
N GLY A 114 -20.81 -7.76 -21.54
CA GLY A 114 -20.91 -8.49 -20.28
C GLY A 114 -19.67 -9.33 -19.94
N THR A 115 -18.94 -9.79 -20.96
CA THR A 115 -17.66 -10.50 -20.79
C THR A 115 -16.53 -9.55 -20.42
N ASP A 116 -16.49 -8.36 -21.01
CA ASP A 116 -15.49 -7.33 -20.66
C ASP A 116 -15.72 -6.86 -19.23
N LEU A 117 -16.98 -6.70 -18.81
CA LEU A 117 -17.32 -6.33 -17.43
C LEU A 117 -16.89 -7.40 -16.42
N MET A 118 -17.08 -8.69 -16.73
CA MET A 118 -16.63 -9.77 -15.84
C MET A 118 -15.11 -9.83 -15.73
N ALA A 119 -14.40 -9.59 -16.84
CA ALA A 119 -12.94 -9.51 -16.85
C ALA A 119 -12.42 -8.30 -16.06
N ALA A 120 -13.01 -7.12 -16.28
CA ALA A 120 -12.72 -5.89 -15.54
C ALA A 120 -12.95 -6.07 -14.04
N LEU A 121 -14.11 -6.63 -13.63
CA LEU A 121 -14.39 -6.91 -12.23
C LEU A 121 -13.42 -7.92 -11.61
N ALA A 122 -12.99 -8.92 -12.38
CA ALA A 122 -12.01 -9.90 -11.91
C ALA A 122 -10.63 -9.27 -11.70
N MET A 123 -10.17 -8.43 -12.63
CA MET A 123 -8.93 -7.67 -12.52
C MET A 123 -8.97 -6.69 -11.36
N ALA A 124 -10.04 -5.89 -11.27
CA ALA A 124 -10.24 -4.95 -10.17
C ALA A 124 -10.20 -5.63 -8.80
N ALA A 125 -10.89 -6.77 -8.66
CA ALA A 125 -10.93 -7.51 -7.40
C ALA A 125 -9.62 -8.25 -7.08
N ALA A 126 -8.90 -8.75 -8.08
CA ALA A 126 -7.72 -9.59 -7.89
C ALA A 126 -6.39 -8.83 -7.86
N ALA A 127 -6.31 -7.67 -8.51
CA ALA A 127 -5.07 -6.91 -8.69
C ALA A 127 -5.18 -5.47 -8.15
N GLU A 128 -6.07 -4.64 -8.71
CA GLU A 128 -6.13 -3.21 -8.41
C GLU A 128 -6.52 -2.95 -6.95
N LEU A 129 -7.63 -3.54 -6.47
CA LEU A 129 -8.09 -3.34 -5.10
C LEU A 129 -7.09 -3.87 -4.04
N PRO A 130 -6.48 -5.07 -4.20
CA PRO A 130 -5.42 -5.51 -3.31
C PRO A 130 -4.20 -4.60 -3.29
N LEU A 131 -3.76 -4.08 -4.45
CA LEU A 131 -2.64 -3.15 -4.53
C LEU A 131 -2.99 -1.79 -3.93
N ALA A 132 -4.19 -1.28 -4.16
CA ALA A 132 -4.70 -0.06 -3.57
C ALA A 132 -4.77 -0.18 -2.04
N ALA A 133 -5.31 -1.29 -1.53
CA ALA A 133 -5.36 -1.58 -0.09
C ALA A 133 -3.95 -1.66 0.53
N LEU A 134 -2.99 -2.27 -0.16
CA LEU A 134 -1.59 -2.29 0.27
C LEU A 134 -0.98 -0.88 0.33
N CYS A 135 -1.25 -0.04 -0.67
CA CYS A 135 -0.79 1.35 -0.71
C CYS A 135 -1.42 2.19 0.42
N VAL A 136 -2.72 2.03 0.68
CA VAL A 136 -3.41 2.65 1.83
C VAL A 136 -2.79 2.18 3.15
N PHE A 137 -2.51 0.89 3.29
CA PHE A 137 -1.85 0.35 4.48
C PHE A 137 -0.47 0.98 4.70
N LEU A 138 0.34 1.12 3.64
CA LEU A 138 1.65 1.78 3.71
C LEU A 138 1.55 3.25 4.10
N THR A 139 0.52 3.94 3.60
CA THR A 139 0.21 5.33 3.95
C THR A 139 -0.09 5.45 5.44
N ILE A 140 -1.05 4.66 5.95
CA ILE A 140 -1.45 4.68 7.37
C ILE A 140 -0.27 4.35 8.30
N ARG A 141 0.58 3.39 7.91
CA ARG A 141 1.78 3.01 8.67
C ARG A 141 2.91 4.04 8.63
N GLY A 142 2.93 4.91 7.62
CA GLY A 142 3.95 5.94 7.46
C GLY A 142 3.58 7.29 8.08
N LEU A 143 2.32 7.49 8.45
CA LEU A 143 1.87 8.73 9.09
C LEU A 143 2.52 8.92 10.47
N PRO A 144 3.03 10.12 10.80
CA PRO A 144 3.49 10.44 12.13
C PRO A 144 2.36 10.21 13.14
N ARG A 145 2.65 9.55 14.26
CA ARG A 145 1.67 9.48 15.36
C ARG A 145 1.51 10.86 15.97
N ALA A 146 0.28 11.31 16.13
CA ALA A 146 -0.01 12.55 16.83
C ALA A 146 0.68 12.53 18.21
N PRO A 147 1.36 13.62 18.61
CA PRO A 147 1.91 13.73 19.96
C PRO A 147 0.81 13.44 20.97
N ARG A 148 1.05 12.52 21.91
CA ARG A 148 0.12 12.32 23.04
C ARG A 148 -0.02 13.68 23.74
N PRO A 149 -1.24 14.17 24.01
CA PRO A 149 -1.43 15.36 24.81
C PRO A 149 -0.71 15.18 26.14
N LEU A 150 0.38 15.93 26.36
CA LEU A 150 1.01 16.02 27.66
C LEU A 150 0.11 16.92 28.51
N GLY A 151 -0.83 16.33 29.25
CA GLY A 151 -1.66 17.04 30.22
C GLY A 151 -2.44 16.04 31.09
N GLY A 152 -2.55 16.21 32.40
CA GLY A 152 -2.57 17.49 33.10
C GLY A 152 -1.57 17.64 34.27
N PRO A 153 -1.63 18.80 34.96
CA PRO A 153 -0.71 19.15 36.02
C PRO A 153 -0.74 18.12 37.16
N ARG A 154 0.43 17.63 37.56
CA ARG A 154 0.60 16.98 38.86
C ARG A 154 0.24 18.01 39.92
N ARG A 155 -0.97 17.92 40.49
CA ARG A 155 -1.27 18.60 41.75
C ARG A 155 -0.38 17.99 42.81
N SER A 156 0.69 18.69 43.14
CA SER A 156 1.39 18.52 44.40
C SER A 156 0.81 19.48 45.41
N ARG A 157 0.39 18.91 46.55
CA ARG A 157 -0.10 19.52 47.79
C ARG A 157 -1.60 19.71 47.91
#